data_AF-A0A7W1DZ38-F1
#
_entry.id   AF-A0A7W1DZ38-F1
#
_cell.length_a   1.000
_cell.length_b   1.000
_cell.length_c   1.000
_cell.angle_alpha   90.00
_cell.angle_beta   90.00
_cell.angle_gamma   90.00
#
_symmetry.space_group_name_H-M   'P 1'
#
loop_
_entity.id
_entity.type
_entity.pdbx_description
1 polymer ?
#
loop_
_entity_poly.entity_id
_entity_poly.type
_entity_poly.pdbx_seq_one_letter_code
_entity_poly.pdbx_strand_id
1 'polypeptide(L)'
;MMIGRQAALDARQEVPVRVVEVDGEKCAFRARCPHLRGPLDDAPVVDGVVQCPWHGYRFDVRTGVNLDGHPCRLAIVPVPVPLG
;
A
#
# COMPACT_ATOMS: atom_id res chain seq x y z
N MET A 1 26.04 26.28 -28.03
CA MET A 1 26.21 25.20 -27.03
C MET A 1 25.34 25.53 -25.83
N MET A 2 24.20 24.86 -25.68
CA MET A 2 23.32 25.01 -24.51
C MET A 2 23.53 23.77 -23.64
N ILE A 3 24.25 23.93 -22.54
CA ILE A 3 24.45 22.87 -21.55
C ILE A 3 23.19 22.85 -20.69
N GLY A 4 22.25 21.96 -21.01
CA GLY A 4 21.04 21.75 -20.22
C GLY A 4 21.38 21.16 -18.86
N ARG A 5 21.02 21.85 -17.78
CA ARG A 5 21.15 21.33 -16.41
C ARG A 5 20.19 20.14 -16.24
N GLN A 6 20.72 18.94 -16.02
CA GLN A 6 19.95 17.84 -15.43
C GLN A 6 19.84 18.10 -13.93
N ALA A 7 18.62 18.30 -13.43
CA ALA A 7 18.36 18.17 -12.00
C ALA A 7 18.10 16.68 -11.71
N ALA A 8 18.93 16.07 -10.87
CA ALA A 8 18.61 14.78 -10.28
C ALA A 8 17.42 15.00 -9.34
N LEU A 9 16.25 14.50 -9.72
CA LEU A 9 15.14 14.40 -8.79
C LEU A 9 15.50 13.30 -7.79
N ASP A 10 15.77 13.67 -6.53
CA ASP A 10 15.67 12.73 -5.40
C ASP A 10 14.19 12.34 -5.25
N ALA A 11 13.71 11.50 -6.16
CA ALA A 11 12.31 11.13 -6.32
C ALA A 11 11.88 10.06 -5.31
N ARG A 12 12.13 10.30 -4.01
CA ARG A 12 11.39 9.60 -2.96
C ARG A 12 9.96 10.11 -2.97
N GLN A 13 9.21 9.66 -3.97
CA GLN A 13 7.78 9.91 -4.05
C GLN A 13 7.15 9.33 -2.80
N GLU A 14 6.57 10.18 -1.97
CA GLU A 14 5.81 9.75 -0.79
C GLU A 14 4.70 8.81 -1.26
N VAL A 15 4.80 7.54 -0.89
CA VAL A 15 3.74 6.58 -1.18
C VAL A 15 2.71 6.71 -0.07
N PRO A 16 1.45 7.06 -0.41
CA PRO A 16 0.41 7.27 0.59
C PRO A 16 0.24 6.02 1.46
N VAL A 17 -0.04 6.24 2.74
CA VAL A 17 -0.35 5.18 3.70
C VAL A 17 -1.82 5.30 4.05
N ARG A 18 -2.50 4.16 4.08
CA ARG A 18 -3.88 4.06 4.54
C ARG A 18 -3.91 3.29 5.85
N VAL A 19 -4.69 3.79 6.79
CA VAL A 19 -4.99 3.14 8.07
C VAL A 19 -6.44 2.68 8.02
N VAL A 20 -6.69 1.44 8.42
CA VAL A 20 -8.01 0.85 8.55
C VAL A 20 -8.13 0.15 9.90
N GLU A 21 -9.35 -0.04 10.37
CA GLU A 21 -9.64 -0.84 11.56
C GLU A 21 -10.31 -2.14 11.11
N VAL A 22 -9.78 -3.28 11.57
CA VAL A 22 -10.31 -4.61 11.25
C VAL A 22 -10.36 -5.44 12.53
N ASP A 23 -11.55 -5.87 12.91
CA ASP A 23 -11.80 -6.61 14.16
C ASP A 23 -11.26 -5.91 15.42
N GLY A 24 -11.35 -4.58 15.46
CA GLY A 24 -10.85 -3.74 16.57
C GLY A 24 -9.33 -3.49 16.55
N GLU A 25 -8.61 -4.00 15.56
CA GLU A 25 -7.17 -3.77 15.39
C GLU A 25 -6.90 -2.74 14.27
N LYS A 26 -6.00 -1.78 14.54
CA LYS A 26 -5.56 -0.83 13.52
C LYS A 26 -4.49 -1.46 12.63
N CYS A 27 -4.74 -1.51 11.33
CA CYS A 27 -3.79 -1.94 10.32
C CYS A 27 -3.42 -0.74 9.44
N ALA A 28 -2.14 -0.63 9.05
CA ALA A 28 -1.70 0.37 8.09
C ALA A 28 -0.89 -0.26 6.96
N PHE A 29 -1.10 0.24 5.74
CA PHE A 29 -0.42 -0.25 4.55
C PHE A 29 -0.21 0.84 3.51
N ARG A 30 0.74 0.65 2.59
CA ARG A 30 0.93 1.56 1.45
C ARG A 30 -0.24 1.45 0.49
N ALA A 31 -0.91 2.57 0.21
CA ALA A 31 -2.11 2.67 -0.63
C ALA A 31 -1.81 2.58 -2.14
N ARG A 32 -0.81 1.79 -2.52
CA ARG A 32 -0.45 1.48 -3.91
C ARG A 32 -0.21 -0.01 -4.01
N CYS A 33 -0.91 -0.66 -4.93
CA CYS A 33 -0.79 -2.09 -5.19
C CYS A 33 0.66 -2.43 -5.54
N PRO A 34 1.27 -3.42 -4.88
CA PRO A 34 2.68 -3.78 -5.10
C PRO A 34 2.94 -4.38 -6.48
N HIS A 35 1.90 -4.72 -7.25
CA HIS A 35 2.05 -5.22 -8.62
C HIS A 35 2.47 -4.09 -9.58
N LEU A 36 1.56 -3.15 -9.85
CA LEU A 36 1.78 -2.06 -10.82
C LEU A 36 1.38 -0.69 -10.29
N ARG A 37 1.43 -0.50 -8.96
CA ARG A 37 1.10 0.76 -8.27
C ARG A 37 -0.36 1.22 -8.44
N GLY A 38 -1.27 0.29 -8.71
CA GLY A 38 -2.71 0.58 -8.74
C GLY A 38 -3.22 1.20 -7.44
N PRO A 39 -4.26 2.04 -7.48
CA PRO A 39 -4.77 2.75 -6.32
C PRO A 39 -5.42 1.78 -5.32
N LEU A 40 -5.10 1.94 -4.04
CA LEU A 40 -5.75 1.23 -2.93
C LEU A 40 -6.27 2.19 -1.85
N ASP A 41 -6.15 3.49 -2.10
CA ASP A 41 -6.56 4.60 -1.25
C ASP A 41 -8.06 4.52 -0.95
N ASP A 42 -8.87 4.32 -1.98
CA ASP A 42 -10.34 4.23 -1.85
C ASP A 42 -10.89 2.80 -2.05
N ALA A 43 -10.02 1.80 -2.19
CA ALA A 43 -10.47 0.41 -2.36
C ALA A 43 -11.23 -0.06 -1.09
N PRO A 44 -12.35 -0.77 -1.20
CA PRO A 44 -13.00 -1.30 -0.01
C PRO A 44 -12.09 -2.31 0.71
N VAL A 45 -12.16 -2.29 2.03
CA VAL A 45 -11.58 -3.35 2.87
C VAL A 45 -12.75 -4.14 3.46
N VAL A 46 -12.85 -5.41 3.10
CA VAL A 46 -13.92 -6.31 3.53
C VAL A 46 -13.26 -7.51 4.17
N ASP A 47 -13.65 -7.85 5.41
CA ASP A 47 -13.10 -8.96 6.18
C ASP A 47 -11.55 -8.96 6.24
N GLY A 48 -10.94 -7.78 6.35
CA GLY A 48 -9.48 -7.61 6.38
C GLY A 48 -8.78 -7.75 5.03
N VAL A 49 -9.52 -7.76 3.93
CA VAL A 49 -8.98 -7.91 2.56
C VAL A 49 -9.24 -6.65 1.75
N VAL A 50 -8.18 -6.10 1.16
CA VAL A 50 -8.27 -5.02 0.17
C VAL A 50 -8.11 -5.60 -1.24
N GLN A 51 -8.97 -5.18 -2.17
CA GLN A 51 -8.90 -5.60 -3.57
C GLN A 51 -8.43 -4.47 -4.48
N CYS A 52 -7.40 -4.73 -5.29
CA CYS A 52 -6.93 -3.79 -6.29
C CYS A 52 -7.92 -3.69 -7.46
N PRO A 53 -8.40 -2.48 -7.83
CA PRO A 53 -9.39 -2.32 -8.88
C PRO A 53 -8.86 -2.59 -10.29
N TRP A 54 -7.53 -2.57 -10.49
CA TRP A 54 -6.95 -2.74 -11.82
C TRP A 54 -6.91 -4.21 -12.28
N HIS A 55 -6.49 -5.12 -11.40
CA HIS A 55 -6.26 -6.53 -11.77
C HIS A 55 -6.97 -7.51 -10.81
N GLY A 56 -7.71 -6.99 -9.85
CA GLY A 56 -8.47 -7.81 -8.90
C GLY A 56 -7.65 -8.46 -7.79
N TYR A 57 -6.32 -8.25 -7.72
CA TYR A 57 -5.50 -8.84 -6.66
C TYR A 57 -5.95 -8.42 -5.27
N ARG A 58 -6.12 -9.42 -4.41
CA ARG A 58 -6.59 -9.32 -3.04
C ARG A 58 -5.40 -9.47 -2.10
N PHE A 59 -5.36 -8.60 -1.10
CA PHE A 59 -4.31 -8.60 -0.09
C PHE A 59 -4.92 -8.58 1.29
N ASP A 60 -4.43 -9.46 2.17
CA ASP A 60 -4.70 -9.36 3.60
C ASP A 60 -3.99 -8.12 4.17
N VAL A 61 -4.74 -7.21 4.80
CA VAL A 61 -4.21 -5.89 5.24
C VAL A 61 -3.40 -5.97 6.53
N ARG A 62 -3.38 -7.13 7.22
CA ARG A 62 -2.60 -7.37 8.44
C ARG A 62 -1.20 -7.88 8.11
N THR A 63 -1.12 -8.76 7.14
CA THR A 63 0.09 -9.52 6.77
C THR A 63 0.69 -9.06 5.45
N GLY A 64 -0.10 -8.40 4.62
CA GLY A 64 0.24 -7.97 3.27
C GLY A 64 0.27 -9.09 2.23
N VAL A 65 -0.06 -10.33 2.60
CA VAL A 65 -0.03 -11.49 1.71
C VAL A 65 -1.02 -11.30 0.58
N ASN A 66 -0.58 -11.57 -0.65
CA ASN A 66 -1.46 -11.70 -1.80
C ASN A 66 -2.20 -13.04 -1.75
N LEU A 67 -3.53 -13.00 -1.82
CA LEU A 67 -4.40 -14.16 -1.66
C LEU A 67 -4.70 -14.90 -2.97
N ASP A 68 -4.14 -14.42 -4.09
CA ASP A 68 -4.36 -14.95 -5.44
C ASP A 68 -3.08 -15.60 -6.02
N GLY A 69 -2.08 -15.87 -5.17
CA GLY A 69 -0.88 -16.63 -5.52
C GLY A 69 0.21 -15.84 -6.27
N HIS A 70 0.02 -14.53 -6.50
CA HIS A 70 1.07 -13.70 -7.08
C HIS A 70 2.14 -13.35 -6.02
N PRO A 71 3.45 -13.34 -6.34
CA PRO A 71 4.51 -13.10 -5.35
C PRO A 71 4.59 -11.65 -4.83
N CYS A 72 3.69 -10.75 -5.26
CA CYS A 72 3.75 -9.35 -4.83
C CYS A 72 3.14 -9.23 -3.43
N ARG A 73 3.74 -8.42 -2.56
CA ARG A 73 3.30 -8.27 -1.17
C ARG A 73 2.98 -6.83 -0.84
N LEU A 74 1.80 -6.61 -0.26
CA LEU A 74 1.39 -5.29 0.19
C LEU A 74 2.29 -4.86 1.35
N ALA A 75 2.81 -3.63 1.27
CA ALA A 75 3.72 -3.13 2.28
C ALA A 75 2.95 -2.68 3.52
N ILE A 76 3.07 -3.45 4.60
CA ILE A 76 2.52 -3.12 5.91
C ILE A 76 3.39 -2.07 6.59
N VAL A 77 2.72 -1.07 7.17
CA VAL A 77 3.34 0.00 7.95
C VAL A 77 3.00 -0.26 9.41
N PRO A 78 4.00 -0.39 10.30
CA PRO A 78 3.74 -0.55 11.73
C PRO A 78 2.92 0.64 12.25
N VAL A 79 1.78 0.36 12.86
CA VAL A 79 1.01 1.36 13.59
C VAL A 79 1.59 1.41 15.02
N PRO A 80 2.12 2.55 15.49
CA PRO A 80 2.51 2.67 16.88
C PRO A 80 1.27 2.47 17.75
N VAL A 81 1.26 1.43 18.56
CA VAL A 81 0.28 1.30 19.63
C VAL A 81 0.72 2.27 20.73
N PRO A 82 -0.09 3.25 21.14
CA PRO A 82 0.26 4.10 22.28
C PRO A 82 0.51 3.18 23.48
N LEU A 83 1.71 3.27 24.07
CA LEU A 83 1.96 2.64 25.37
C LEU A 83 1.02 3.34 26.36
N GLY A 84 0.03 2.61 26.86
CA GLY A 84 -0.83 3.05 27.95
C GLY A 84 -0.07 3.15 29.27
#